data_AF-A0A2W4LYM7-F1
#
_entry.id   AF-A0A2W4LYM7-F1
#
_cell.length_a   1.000
_cell.length_b   1.000
_cell.length_c   1.000
_cell.angle_alpha   90.00
_cell.angle_beta   90.00
_cell.angle_gamma   90.00
#
_symmetry.space_group_name_H-M   'P 1'
#
loop_
_entity.id
_entity.type
_entity.pdbx_description
1 polymer ?
#
loop_
_entity_poly.entity_id
_entity_poly.type
_entity_poly.pdbx_seq_one_letter_code
_entity_poly.pdbx_strand_id
1 'polypeptide(L)'
;MMPLVRSKTPHLVSTAALVLPLLFAGCSGEPPTSEGTGGFFGSGGSPGLGGTTGGSPSTPGSGGTSTGTPSSGGTSAGTPGSGGTSTGTGGSGGMPGTGSGFPVPGQCLSEMDGMGNLLLKAHENNNYRVQSKLEVSVTPVKPNSELLFDWSQLTTDFLQRQVDPLATIDMVSLIVWNLTHEQMVEKLNKDELSAQDVHSAAALYTMKQKSSASIFEFVVPGGGELPRDELMARLDPMNINPAMHTYTVMPAEGTYIGQGVRMVAAFRLDPNSTNQTVTITPQSTQLTELTVTLPEVAPEIASVLVPAGQANIVVDWQDMIDRKALNALGRLWADRSVDQVMVAYYTQTPAELAQQFLKLEEIHQGMWRGDVVAGASLSLSQLKDANGQPFTGINAGMPGTWVLALLCSTCANPAPWYLTILKPCAQ
;
A
#
# COMPACT_ATOMS: atom_id res chain seq x y z
N MET A 1 49.91 22.09 -24.23
CA MET A 1 49.42 21.81 -22.86
C MET A 1 48.02 22.40 -22.76
N MET A 2 46.98 21.57 -22.92
CA MET A 2 45.57 21.93 -22.76
C MET A 2 45.02 21.16 -21.56
N PRO A 3 44.19 21.76 -20.69
CA PRO A 3 43.65 21.05 -19.55
C PRO A 3 42.44 20.20 -19.98
N LEU A 4 42.44 18.93 -19.58
CA LEU A 4 41.28 18.05 -19.66
C LEU A 4 40.19 18.57 -18.71
N VAL A 5 39.04 18.92 -19.29
CA VAL A 5 37.79 19.15 -18.56
C VAL A 5 37.21 17.77 -18.20
N ARG A 6 37.24 17.41 -16.91
CA ARG A 6 36.54 16.23 -16.39
C ARG A 6 35.04 16.53 -16.32
N SER A 7 34.29 15.92 -17.23
CA SER A 7 32.84 15.75 -17.13
C SER A 7 32.51 14.91 -15.89
N LYS A 8 31.74 15.47 -14.95
CA LYS A 8 31.14 14.73 -13.83
C LYS A 8 29.81 14.15 -14.32
N THR A 9 29.76 12.85 -14.49
CA THR A 9 28.51 12.09 -14.60
C THR A 9 27.83 12.08 -13.22
N PRO A 10 26.57 12.51 -13.09
CA PRO A 10 25.84 12.30 -11.84
C PRO A 10 25.42 10.82 -11.73
N HIS A 11 25.79 10.19 -10.62
CA HIS A 11 25.21 8.92 -10.21
C HIS A 11 23.74 9.17 -9.83
N LEU A 12 22.80 8.64 -10.62
CA LEU A 12 21.40 8.53 -10.23
C LEU A 12 21.30 7.51 -9.08
N VAL A 13 21.14 8.00 -7.85
CA VAL A 13 20.67 7.21 -6.73
C VAL A 13 19.14 7.19 -6.82
N SER A 14 18.61 6.29 -7.64
CA SER A 14 17.16 6.03 -7.75
C SER A 14 16.77 5.14 -6.58
N THR A 15 16.22 5.71 -5.51
CA THR A 15 15.64 4.96 -4.39
C THR A 15 14.23 5.48 -4.15
N ALA A 16 13.29 4.84 -4.85
CA ALA A 16 11.88 4.79 -4.53
C ALA A 16 11.31 3.56 -5.21
N ALA A 17 11.34 2.45 -4.48
CA ALA A 17 10.69 1.23 -4.91
C ALA A 17 9.18 1.49 -4.90
N LEU A 18 8.49 1.23 -6.02
CA LEU A 18 7.06 0.94 -5.98
C LEU A 18 6.90 -0.35 -5.20
N VAL A 19 5.84 -0.49 -4.42
CA VAL A 19 5.69 -1.68 -3.60
C VAL A 19 4.23 -2.13 -3.68
N LEU A 20 3.98 -3.43 -3.86
CA LEU A 20 2.66 -4.06 -3.71
C LEU A 20 2.85 -5.33 -2.89
N PRO A 21 3.19 -5.24 -1.60
CA PRO A 21 3.62 -6.39 -0.83
C PRO A 21 2.57 -6.81 0.18
N LEU A 22 1.41 -7.26 -0.27
CA LEU A 22 0.50 -7.97 0.64
C LEU A 22 -0.09 -9.26 0.07
N LEU A 23 0.48 -9.79 -1.02
CA LEU A 23 -0.03 -11.03 -1.61
C LEU A 23 0.73 -12.30 -1.16
N PHE A 24 1.93 -12.20 -0.56
CA PHE A 24 2.75 -13.42 -0.33
C PHE A 24 3.50 -13.52 1.01
N ALA A 25 3.30 -12.59 1.96
CA ALA A 25 3.87 -12.75 3.31
C ALA A 25 3.26 -13.91 4.12
N GLY A 26 2.19 -14.56 3.62
CA GLY A 26 1.51 -15.68 4.29
C GLY A 26 2.07 -17.08 4.03
N CYS A 27 3.11 -17.25 3.21
CA CYS A 27 3.62 -18.58 2.84
C CYS A 27 4.96 -18.99 3.51
N SER A 28 5.54 -18.20 4.40
CA SER A 28 6.63 -18.67 5.26
C SER A 28 6.06 -19.08 6.61
N GLY A 29 5.92 -20.39 6.86
CA GLY A 29 5.42 -20.92 8.13
C GLY A 29 6.19 -20.36 9.33
N GLU A 30 5.48 -19.71 10.23
CA GLU A 30 5.97 -19.44 11.59
C GLU A 30 6.17 -20.78 12.30
N PRO A 31 7.34 -21.03 12.93
CA PRO A 31 7.48 -22.16 13.84
C PRO A 31 6.57 -21.93 15.06
N PRO A 32 5.85 -22.94 15.57
CA PRO A 32 4.99 -22.77 16.72
C PRO A 32 5.84 -22.36 17.93
N THR A 33 5.55 -21.18 18.49
CA THR A 33 6.02 -20.78 19.81
C THR A 33 5.26 -21.58 20.87
N SER A 34 5.80 -22.74 21.23
CA SER A 34 5.33 -23.49 22.41
C SER A 34 6.00 -22.95 23.67
N GLU A 35 5.36 -22.01 24.35
CA GLU A 35 5.56 -21.85 25.79
C GLU A 35 4.73 -22.92 26.51
N GLY A 36 5.40 -24.01 26.87
CA GLY A 36 4.86 -25.08 27.70
C GLY A 36 5.96 -25.61 28.61
N THR A 37 6.04 -25.04 29.80
CA THR A 37 6.88 -25.55 30.89
C THR A 37 6.26 -26.82 31.46
N GLY A 38 7.03 -27.92 31.50
CA GLY A 38 6.79 -29.02 32.42
C GLY A 38 7.08 -30.42 31.88
N GLY A 39 7.95 -31.16 32.57
CA GLY A 39 7.88 -32.62 32.60
C GLY A 39 9.07 -33.38 32.03
N PHE A 40 10.13 -33.48 32.83
CA PHE A 40 11.15 -34.53 32.75
C PHE A 40 10.54 -35.93 32.92
N PHE A 41 11.00 -36.91 32.12
CA PHE A 41 11.09 -38.39 32.25
C PHE A 41 10.98 -38.92 30.80
N GLY A 42 11.86 -39.69 30.19
CA GLY A 42 12.65 -40.83 30.63
C GLY A 42 12.89 -41.68 29.36
N SER A 43 14.07 -42.29 29.24
CA SER A 43 14.52 -43.09 28.10
C SER A 43 13.74 -44.39 27.90
N GLY A 44 13.64 -44.87 26.65
CA GLY A 44 13.70 -46.30 26.35
C GLY A 44 12.80 -46.82 25.21
N GLY A 45 13.44 -47.36 24.16
CA GLY A 45 13.02 -48.63 23.53
C GLY A 45 12.02 -48.61 22.38
N SER A 46 12.52 -48.77 21.15
CA SER A 46 11.98 -49.74 20.17
C SER A 46 12.31 -51.17 20.65
N PRO A 47 11.58 -52.26 20.30
CA PRO A 47 10.94 -52.51 18.99
C PRO A 47 9.59 -53.27 19.06
N GLY A 48 8.94 -53.52 17.91
CA GLY A 48 8.01 -54.66 17.80
C GLY A 48 6.91 -54.57 16.75
N LEU A 49 7.12 -55.26 15.64
CA LEU A 49 6.09 -55.65 14.66
C LEU A 49 5.14 -56.70 15.24
N GLY A 50 3.86 -56.64 14.81
CA GLY A 50 3.03 -57.83 14.59
C GLY A 50 1.67 -57.84 15.29
N GLY A 51 0.64 -58.26 14.55
CA GLY A 51 -0.43 -59.08 15.12
C GLY A 51 -1.84 -58.53 15.06
N THR A 52 -2.58 -59.04 14.08
CA THR A 52 -4.05 -59.01 13.89
C THR A 52 -4.86 -59.59 15.05
N THR A 53 -6.11 -59.09 15.22
CA THR A 53 -7.41 -59.80 15.37
C THR A 53 -8.33 -59.28 16.49
N GLY A 54 -9.61 -59.07 16.13
CA GLY A 54 -10.75 -59.55 16.92
C GLY A 54 -11.50 -58.60 17.87
N GLY A 55 -12.64 -58.08 17.41
CA GLY A 55 -13.93 -58.43 18.04
C GLY A 55 -14.55 -57.58 19.16
N SER A 56 -15.63 -56.91 18.77
CA SER A 56 -16.92 -56.73 19.49
C SER A 56 -17.20 -55.50 20.39
N PRO A 57 -18.49 -55.08 20.47
CA PRO A 57 -18.91 -53.70 20.67
C PRO A 57 -19.65 -53.46 22.01
N SER A 58 -19.66 -52.22 22.49
CA SER A 58 -20.63 -51.79 23.51
C SER A 58 -20.82 -50.27 23.59
N THR A 59 -22.03 -49.86 23.20
CA THR A 59 -22.93 -48.83 23.78
C THR A 59 -22.58 -47.32 23.83
N PRO A 60 -23.60 -46.43 23.70
CA PRO A 60 -23.47 -45.04 23.30
C PRO A 60 -23.54 -44.02 24.44
N GLY A 61 -22.83 -42.91 24.29
CA GLY A 61 -22.88 -41.75 25.17
C GLY A 61 -23.78 -40.64 24.62
N SER A 62 -24.70 -40.18 25.48
CA SER A 62 -25.70 -39.13 25.29
C SER A 62 -25.17 -37.71 25.45
N GLY A 63 -25.63 -36.80 24.59
CA GLY A 63 -25.66 -35.34 24.78
C GLY A 63 -26.46 -34.77 23.61
N GLY A 64 -27.48 -33.94 23.72
CA GLY A 64 -27.89 -32.98 24.74
C GLY A 64 -28.50 -31.82 23.95
N THR A 65 -29.79 -31.90 23.65
CA THR A 65 -30.52 -30.91 22.85
C THR A 65 -30.99 -29.75 23.72
N SER A 66 -30.53 -28.53 23.43
CA SER A 66 -31.11 -27.29 23.95
C SER A 66 -31.93 -26.60 22.86
N THR A 67 -33.26 -26.68 23.00
CA THR A 67 -34.26 -25.86 22.32
C THR A 67 -34.73 -24.76 23.28
N GLY A 68 -34.87 -23.53 22.81
CA GLY A 68 -35.56 -22.44 23.52
C GLY A 68 -35.75 -21.23 22.60
N THR A 69 -36.86 -21.18 21.83
CA THR A 69 -38.06 -20.33 21.98
C THR A 69 -37.89 -18.81 21.78
N PRO A 70 -38.74 -18.16 20.94
CA PRO A 70 -38.66 -16.74 20.58
C PRO A 70 -39.54 -15.85 21.48
N SER A 71 -39.19 -14.57 21.64
CA SER A 71 -40.07 -13.56 22.24
C SER A 71 -40.32 -12.38 21.31
N SER A 72 -41.60 -12.12 21.11
CA SER A 72 -42.28 -11.09 20.34
C SER A 72 -42.28 -9.70 21.01
N GLY A 73 -42.28 -8.66 20.17
CA GLY A 73 -43.31 -7.60 20.13
C GLY A 73 -43.42 -6.59 21.29
N GLY A 74 -43.36 -5.30 20.96
CA GLY A 74 -43.77 -4.23 21.87
C GLY A 74 -43.64 -2.83 21.26
N THR A 75 -44.64 -2.41 20.50
CA THR A 75 -44.92 -1.01 20.13
C THR A 75 -45.66 -0.30 21.27
N SER A 76 -45.29 0.95 21.59
CA SER A 76 -46.22 1.89 22.23
C SER A 76 -45.77 3.34 22.04
N ALA A 77 -46.72 4.15 21.56
CA ALA A 77 -46.64 5.58 21.31
C ALA A 77 -47.33 6.40 22.42
N GLY A 78 -46.97 7.68 22.52
CA GLY A 78 -47.72 8.78 23.19
C GLY A 78 -47.57 8.86 24.72
N THR A 79 -47.61 10.00 25.41
CA THR A 79 -48.00 11.41 25.10
C THR A 79 -47.48 12.32 26.28
N PRO A 80 -47.82 13.62 26.46
CA PRO A 80 -46.86 14.66 26.89
C PRO A 80 -47.18 15.27 28.28
N GLY A 81 -46.26 16.09 28.81
CA GLY A 81 -46.50 16.99 29.96
C GLY A 81 -45.21 17.71 30.36
N SER A 82 -45.06 19.00 30.10
CA SER A 82 -45.52 20.15 30.92
C SER A 82 -44.74 20.37 32.22
N GLY A 83 -43.95 21.44 32.23
CA GLY A 83 -43.93 22.44 33.31
C GLY A 83 -43.19 22.09 34.60
N GLY A 84 -41.99 22.65 34.77
CA GLY A 84 -41.29 22.68 36.05
C GLY A 84 -40.15 23.70 36.05
N THR A 85 -40.48 24.93 36.44
CA THR A 85 -39.49 25.96 36.81
C THR A 85 -38.79 25.58 38.11
N SER A 86 -37.47 25.45 38.09
CA SER A 86 -36.65 25.49 39.31
C SER A 86 -35.41 26.36 39.10
N THR A 87 -35.42 27.51 39.73
CA THR A 87 -34.27 28.37 40.03
C THR A 87 -33.29 27.61 40.93
N GLY A 88 -32.07 27.39 40.44
CA GLY A 88 -30.98 26.74 41.17
C GLY A 88 -29.66 27.43 40.88
N THR A 89 -29.29 28.37 41.73
CA THR A 89 -28.01 29.06 41.79
C THR A 89 -26.95 28.14 42.42
N GLY A 90 -25.75 28.08 41.83
CA GLY A 90 -24.53 27.66 42.53
C GLY A 90 -23.89 26.36 42.03
N GLY A 91 -22.62 26.45 41.63
CA GLY A 91 -21.79 25.28 41.36
C GLY A 91 -20.68 25.51 40.35
N SER A 92 -19.80 26.48 40.61
CA SER A 92 -18.51 26.63 39.93
C SER A 92 -17.65 25.38 40.13
N GLY A 93 -17.49 24.60 39.07
CA GLY A 93 -16.61 23.43 39.02
C GLY A 93 -16.31 23.10 37.56
N GLY A 94 -15.80 24.07 36.81
CA GLY A 94 -15.35 23.87 35.45
C GLY A 94 -14.16 22.93 35.47
N MET A 95 -14.37 21.68 35.05
CA MET A 95 -13.26 20.85 34.57
C MET A 95 -12.60 21.63 33.41
N PRO A 96 -11.27 21.74 33.34
CA PRO A 96 -10.62 22.19 32.14
C PRO A 96 -10.93 21.13 31.08
N GLY A 97 -11.91 21.42 30.24
CA GLY A 97 -12.12 20.67 29.02
C GLY A 97 -10.85 20.83 28.21
N THR A 98 -9.99 19.82 28.22
CA THR A 98 -9.00 19.54 27.19
C THR A 98 -9.77 19.23 25.91
N GLY A 99 -10.49 20.23 25.40
CA GLY A 99 -10.94 20.21 24.04
C GLY A 99 -9.67 20.15 23.22
N SER A 100 -9.49 19.05 22.50
CA SER A 100 -8.50 18.91 21.44
C SER A 100 -8.81 19.97 20.39
N GLY A 101 -8.43 21.21 20.70
CA GLY A 101 -8.65 22.37 19.88
C GLY A 101 -7.88 22.14 18.60
N PHE A 102 -8.62 21.97 17.51
CA PHE A 102 -8.03 21.97 16.20
C PHE A 102 -7.19 23.23 16.05
N PRO A 103 -6.01 23.16 15.42
CA PRO A 103 -5.31 24.36 15.03
C PRO A 103 -6.29 25.21 14.22
N VAL A 104 -6.55 26.43 14.70
CA VAL A 104 -7.39 27.39 13.99
C VAL A 104 -6.73 27.57 12.61
N PRO A 105 -7.45 27.38 11.50
CA PRO A 105 -6.88 27.55 10.18
C PRO A 105 -6.15 28.90 10.08
N GLY A 106 -4.88 28.86 9.67
CA GLY A 106 -4.05 30.05 9.56
C GLY A 106 -3.27 30.45 10.83
N GLN A 107 -3.26 29.64 11.89
CA GLN A 107 -2.33 29.84 13.01
C GLN A 107 -1.04 29.04 12.84
N CYS A 108 0.07 29.68 13.19
CA CYS A 108 1.40 29.07 13.21
C CYS A 108 1.45 27.95 14.27
N LEU A 109 2.13 26.85 13.95
CA LEU A 109 2.34 25.75 14.89
C LEU A 109 3.00 26.26 16.18
N SER A 110 2.34 26.01 17.30
CA SER A 110 2.75 26.49 18.63
C SER A 110 2.58 25.46 19.74
N GLU A 111 1.86 24.36 19.48
CA GLU A 111 1.76 23.24 20.42
C GLU A 111 3.13 22.55 20.54
N MET A 112 3.53 22.26 21.77
CA MET A 112 4.77 21.54 22.07
C MET A 112 4.47 20.20 22.74
N ASP A 113 5.28 19.18 22.45
CA ASP A 113 5.27 17.92 23.19
C ASP A 113 5.91 18.07 24.60
N GLY A 114 5.91 17.00 25.39
CA GLY A 114 6.54 16.99 26.71
C GLY A 114 8.06 17.17 26.72
N MET A 115 8.70 17.16 25.54
CA MET A 115 10.14 17.37 25.34
C MET A 115 10.45 18.77 24.77
N GLY A 116 9.43 19.61 24.54
CA GLY A 116 9.61 20.95 23.98
C GLY A 116 9.78 20.98 22.46
N ASN A 117 9.47 19.91 21.74
CA ASN A 117 9.41 19.91 20.27
C ASN A 117 8.06 20.44 19.81
N LEU A 118 8.02 21.14 18.67
CA LEU A 118 6.77 21.54 18.04
C LEU A 118 6.01 20.31 17.54
N LEU A 119 4.70 20.25 17.74
CA LEU A 119 3.90 19.08 17.39
C LEU A 119 3.03 19.33 16.16
N LEU A 120 3.36 18.72 15.02
CA LEU A 120 2.53 18.72 13.82
C LEU A 120 1.60 17.51 13.85
N LYS A 121 0.32 17.75 14.18
CA LYS A 121 -0.72 16.73 14.11
C LYS A 121 -1.27 16.59 12.70
N ALA A 122 -1.11 15.42 12.09
CA ALA A 122 -1.76 15.08 10.85
C ALA A 122 -3.28 14.99 11.08
N HIS A 123 -4.05 15.62 10.18
CA HIS A 123 -5.50 15.66 10.27
C HIS A 123 -6.15 15.61 8.88
N GLU A 124 -7.34 15.02 8.77
CA GLU A 124 -8.02 14.84 7.48
C GLU A 124 -8.24 16.16 6.73
N ASN A 125 -8.54 17.25 7.44
CA ASN A 125 -8.72 18.60 6.86
C ASN A 125 -7.43 19.21 6.27
N ASN A 126 -6.28 18.63 6.57
CA ASN A 126 -4.98 19.05 6.02
C ASN A 126 -4.46 18.06 4.98
N ASN A 127 -5.14 16.93 4.79
CA ASN A 127 -4.74 15.89 3.87
C ASN A 127 -5.16 16.24 2.44
N TYR A 128 -4.35 15.86 1.47
CA TYR A 128 -4.73 15.90 0.07
C TYR A 128 -5.87 14.89 -0.23
N ARG A 129 -6.54 15.10 -1.36
CA ARG A 129 -7.50 14.16 -1.91
C ARG A 129 -6.98 13.64 -3.23
N VAL A 130 -7.12 12.34 -3.48
CA VAL A 130 -6.82 11.75 -4.77
C VAL A 130 -7.95 10.84 -5.20
N GLN A 131 -8.30 10.94 -6.46
CA GLN A 131 -9.13 9.98 -7.16
C GLN A 131 -8.34 9.47 -8.35
N SER A 132 -8.29 8.17 -8.52
CA SER A 132 -7.59 7.50 -9.61
C SER A 132 -8.48 6.41 -10.18
N LYS A 133 -8.43 6.24 -11.52
CA LYS A 133 -9.03 5.09 -12.18
C LYS A 133 -8.03 4.46 -13.15
N LEU A 134 -7.74 3.19 -12.91
CA LEU A 134 -6.95 2.31 -13.75
C LEU A 134 -7.88 1.50 -14.64
N GLU A 135 -7.57 1.47 -15.93
CA GLU A 135 -8.15 0.58 -16.91
C GLU A 135 -7.08 -0.41 -17.37
N VAL A 136 -7.40 -1.70 -17.35
CA VAL A 136 -6.46 -2.76 -17.74
C VAL A 136 -6.99 -3.45 -18.98
N SER A 137 -6.24 -3.44 -20.07
CA SER A 137 -6.63 -4.13 -21.30
C SER A 137 -6.47 -5.65 -21.18
N VAL A 138 -7.38 -6.39 -21.82
CA VAL A 138 -7.37 -7.86 -21.84
C VAL A 138 -6.99 -8.38 -23.22
N THR A 139 -5.92 -9.15 -23.29
CA THR A 139 -5.49 -9.84 -24.52
C THR A 139 -6.11 -11.24 -24.59
N PRO A 140 -6.90 -11.61 -25.61
CA PRO A 140 -7.35 -12.99 -25.79
C PRO A 140 -6.20 -13.86 -26.31
N VAL A 141 -5.95 -15.00 -25.67
CA VAL A 141 -4.89 -15.94 -26.06
C VAL A 141 -5.41 -17.36 -26.21
N LYS A 142 -4.70 -18.16 -26.99
CA LYS A 142 -5.00 -19.56 -27.26
C LYS A 142 -4.77 -20.40 -25.99
N PRO A 143 -5.79 -21.13 -25.50
CA PRO A 143 -5.63 -22.04 -24.36
C PRO A 143 -4.69 -23.20 -24.70
N ASN A 144 -4.19 -23.88 -23.67
CA ASN A 144 -3.40 -25.10 -23.81
C ASN A 144 -2.23 -24.95 -24.80
N SER A 145 -1.54 -23.81 -24.75
CA SER A 145 -0.45 -23.50 -25.66
C SER A 145 0.70 -22.80 -24.96
N GLU A 146 1.91 -22.90 -25.53
CA GLU A 146 3.06 -22.16 -25.04
C GLU A 146 2.85 -20.67 -25.33
N LEU A 147 2.68 -19.88 -24.27
CA LEU A 147 2.54 -18.44 -24.37
C LEU A 147 3.90 -17.75 -24.31
N LEU A 148 4.07 -16.72 -25.15
CA LEU A 148 5.17 -15.79 -25.10
C LEU A 148 4.72 -14.50 -24.41
N PHE A 149 5.42 -14.10 -23.36
CA PHE A 149 5.22 -12.81 -22.70
C PHE A 149 6.30 -11.85 -23.20
N ASP A 150 5.91 -10.71 -23.77
CA ASP A 150 6.83 -9.74 -24.38
C ASP A 150 6.62 -8.35 -23.80
N TRP A 151 7.60 -7.84 -23.06
CA TRP A 151 7.63 -6.48 -22.51
C TRP A 151 8.72 -5.62 -23.16
N SER A 152 9.24 -6.01 -24.33
CA SER A 152 10.23 -5.24 -25.09
C SER A 152 9.73 -3.86 -25.52
N GLN A 153 8.42 -3.68 -25.61
CA GLN A 153 7.78 -2.41 -25.98
C GLN A 153 7.34 -1.58 -24.76
N LEU A 154 7.59 -2.04 -23.53
CA LEU A 154 7.27 -1.28 -22.32
C LEU A 154 8.28 -0.15 -22.11
N THR A 155 8.09 0.95 -22.83
CA THR A 155 8.95 2.15 -22.75
C THR A 155 8.49 3.15 -21.70
N THR A 156 7.26 3.01 -21.19
CA THR A 156 6.68 3.92 -20.20
C THR A 156 5.74 3.14 -19.29
N ASP A 157 5.87 3.33 -17.98
CA ASP A 157 5.02 2.68 -16.98
C ASP A 157 3.64 3.37 -16.85
N PHE A 158 2.73 2.76 -16.08
CA PHE A 158 1.39 3.33 -15.84
C PHE A 158 1.42 4.63 -15.03
N LEU A 159 2.58 5.00 -14.46
CA LEU A 159 2.83 6.29 -13.80
C LEU A 159 3.49 7.33 -14.71
N GLN A 160 3.60 7.04 -16.01
CA GLN A 160 4.21 7.89 -17.03
C GLN A 160 5.73 8.11 -16.87
N ARG A 161 6.42 7.22 -16.18
CA ARG A 161 7.89 7.24 -16.07
C ARG A 161 8.50 6.39 -17.18
N GLN A 162 9.69 6.78 -17.63
CA GLN A 162 10.42 6.01 -18.63
C GLN A 162 10.85 4.67 -18.06
N VAL A 163 10.71 3.62 -18.86
CA VAL A 163 11.14 2.26 -18.52
C VAL A 163 12.06 1.78 -19.63
N ASP A 164 13.25 1.32 -19.24
CA ASP A 164 14.08 0.48 -20.09
C ASP A 164 13.85 -0.98 -19.67
N PRO A 165 13.18 -1.81 -20.51
CA PRO A 165 12.90 -3.21 -20.19
C PRO A 165 14.13 -4.02 -19.76
N LEU A 166 15.31 -3.71 -20.30
CA LEU A 166 16.54 -4.44 -19.99
C LEU A 166 17.31 -3.83 -18.81
N ALA A 167 17.12 -2.56 -18.48
CA ALA A 167 17.81 -1.94 -17.33
C ALA A 167 16.95 -1.86 -16.06
N THR A 168 15.62 -1.93 -16.18
CA THR A 168 14.67 -1.62 -15.11
C THR A 168 13.96 -2.86 -14.57
N ILE A 169 13.57 -3.79 -15.44
CA ILE A 169 12.73 -4.92 -15.05
C ILE A 169 13.62 -6.07 -14.55
N ASP A 170 13.49 -6.41 -13.27
CA ASP A 170 14.19 -7.51 -12.61
C ASP A 170 13.35 -8.78 -12.53
N MET A 171 12.02 -8.62 -12.57
CA MET A 171 11.08 -9.72 -12.42
C MET A 171 9.80 -9.48 -13.23
N VAL A 172 9.23 -10.57 -13.75
CA VAL A 172 7.88 -10.59 -14.32
C VAL A 172 7.06 -11.59 -13.54
N SER A 173 5.94 -11.17 -12.95
CA SER A 173 5.03 -12.08 -12.26
C SER A 173 3.84 -12.44 -13.14
N LEU A 174 3.42 -13.70 -13.10
CA LEU A 174 2.20 -14.22 -13.68
C LEU A 174 1.26 -14.57 -12.53
N ILE A 175 0.11 -13.91 -12.44
CA ILE A 175 -0.89 -14.18 -11.40
C ILE A 175 -2.19 -14.62 -12.06
N VAL A 176 -2.75 -15.72 -11.55
CA VAL A 176 -4.11 -16.17 -11.84
C VAL A 176 -4.98 -15.75 -10.67
N TRP A 177 -6.02 -14.98 -10.95
CA TRP A 177 -6.95 -14.45 -9.97
C TRP A 177 -8.25 -15.26 -9.94
N ASN A 178 -8.79 -15.53 -8.76
CA ASN A 178 -10.14 -16.06 -8.52
C ASN A 178 -11.21 -14.96 -8.71
N LEU A 179 -11.06 -14.15 -9.76
CA LEU A 179 -11.89 -12.97 -10.03
C LEU A 179 -12.14 -12.87 -11.54
N THR A 180 -13.34 -12.42 -11.93
CA THR A 180 -13.55 -11.92 -13.29
C THR A 180 -12.70 -10.66 -13.53
N HIS A 181 -12.54 -10.27 -14.79
CA HIS A 181 -11.73 -9.11 -15.13
C HIS A 181 -12.28 -7.83 -14.49
N GLU A 182 -13.60 -7.68 -14.52
CA GLU A 182 -14.32 -6.55 -13.95
C GLU A 182 -14.13 -6.48 -12.43
N GLN A 183 -14.25 -7.62 -11.75
CA GLN A 183 -14.00 -7.71 -10.30
C GLN A 183 -12.55 -7.41 -9.94
N MET A 184 -11.59 -7.93 -10.72
CA MET A 184 -10.17 -7.64 -10.52
C MET A 184 -9.89 -6.15 -10.67
N VAL A 185 -10.38 -5.51 -11.74
CA VAL A 185 -10.20 -4.07 -11.97
C VAL A 185 -10.92 -3.24 -10.90
N GLU A 186 -12.12 -3.63 -10.47
CA GLU A 186 -12.83 -2.97 -9.38
C GLU A 186 -12.02 -3.01 -8.08
N LYS A 187 -11.56 -4.21 -7.67
CA LYS A 187 -10.74 -4.37 -6.47
C LYS A 187 -9.39 -3.66 -6.60
N LEU A 188 -8.75 -3.69 -7.77
CA LEU A 188 -7.51 -2.97 -8.03
C LEU A 188 -7.69 -1.46 -7.81
N ASN A 189 -8.74 -0.87 -8.37
CA ASN A 189 -9.04 0.56 -8.22
C ASN A 189 -9.41 0.95 -6.79
N LYS A 190 -10.01 0.03 -6.04
CA LYS A 190 -10.29 0.23 -4.62
C LYS A 190 -9.13 -0.10 -3.72
N ASP A 191 -8.01 -0.63 -4.25
CA ASP A 191 -6.85 -1.17 -3.50
C ASP A 191 -7.19 -2.39 -2.61
N GLU A 192 -8.24 -3.15 -2.98
CA GLU A 192 -8.84 -4.28 -2.21
C GLU A 192 -8.39 -5.67 -2.68
N LEU A 193 -7.36 -5.76 -3.51
CA LEU A 193 -6.78 -7.05 -3.88
C LEU A 193 -6.10 -7.69 -2.67
N SER A 194 -6.33 -8.97 -2.46
CA SER A 194 -5.84 -9.73 -1.32
C SER A 194 -5.28 -11.08 -1.74
N ALA A 195 -4.50 -11.73 -0.86
CA ALA A 195 -3.93 -13.04 -1.13
C ALA A 195 -5.02 -14.11 -1.38
N GLN A 196 -6.22 -13.94 -0.82
CA GLN A 196 -7.36 -14.84 -1.03
C GLN A 196 -7.92 -14.77 -2.45
N ASP A 197 -7.68 -13.65 -3.16
CA ASP A 197 -8.07 -13.48 -4.55
C ASP A 197 -7.11 -14.17 -5.52
N VAL A 198 -5.94 -14.63 -5.04
CA VAL A 198 -4.94 -15.30 -5.86
C VAL A 198 -5.24 -16.80 -5.91
N HIS A 199 -5.47 -17.33 -7.11
CA HIS A 199 -5.54 -18.76 -7.35
C HIS A 199 -4.14 -19.38 -7.35
N SER A 200 -3.23 -18.80 -8.14
CA SER A 200 -1.87 -19.27 -8.28
C SER A 200 -0.97 -18.16 -8.80
N ALA A 201 0.32 -18.24 -8.51
CA ALA A 201 1.32 -17.32 -9.04
C ALA A 201 2.54 -18.07 -9.57
N ALA A 202 3.24 -17.41 -10.49
CA ALA A 202 4.56 -17.79 -10.95
C ALA A 202 5.39 -16.52 -11.14
N ALA A 203 6.71 -16.65 -11.08
CA ALA A 203 7.62 -15.53 -11.25
C ALA A 203 8.69 -15.88 -12.27
N LEU A 204 9.17 -14.88 -13.00
CA LEU A 204 10.33 -14.95 -13.86
C LEU A 204 11.32 -13.91 -13.38
N TYR A 205 12.51 -14.34 -12.95
CA TYR A 205 13.61 -13.43 -12.61
C TYR A 205 14.40 -13.14 -13.89
N THR A 206 14.27 -11.93 -14.43
CA THR A 206 14.87 -11.54 -15.72
C THR A 206 16.36 -11.25 -15.57
N MET A 207 16.80 -10.91 -14.36
CA MET A 207 18.16 -10.43 -14.04
C MET A 207 18.62 -9.30 -14.97
N LYS A 208 17.68 -8.47 -15.48
CA LYS A 208 17.98 -7.39 -16.43
C LYS A 208 18.63 -7.87 -17.74
N GLN A 209 18.31 -9.09 -18.19
CA GLN A 209 18.94 -9.71 -19.37
C GLN A 209 17.98 -9.99 -20.53
N LYS A 210 16.67 -9.92 -20.31
CA LYS A 210 15.66 -10.25 -21.32
C LYS A 210 14.41 -9.39 -21.18
N SER A 211 13.75 -9.20 -22.32
CA SER A 211 12.50 -8.45 -22.44
C SER A 211 11.34 -9.29 -23.00
N SER A 212 11.55 -10.59 -23.16
CA SER A 212 10.52 -11.57 -23.47
C SER A 212 10.88 -12.93 -22.89
N ALA A 213 9.89 -13.79 -22.66
CA ALA A 213 10.10 -15.15 -22.18
C ALA A 213 8.90 -16.06 -22.48
N SER A 214 9.20 -17.36 -22.62
CA SER A 214 8.17 -18.40 -22.65
C SER A 214 7.57 -18.60 -21.25
N ILE A 215 6.30 -19.01 -21.18
CA ILE A 215 5.67 -19.40 -19.92
C ILE A 215 6.48 -20.48 -19.17
N PHE A 216 7.20 -21.36 -19.87
CA PHE A 216 8.00 -22.42 -19.25
C PHE A 216 9.27 -21.93 -18.55
N GLU A 217 9.62 -20.66 -18.69
CA GLU A 217 10.72 -20.05 -17.94
C GLU A 217 10.29 -19.53 -16.56
N PHE A 218 8.97 -19.53 -16.28
CA PHE A 218 8.45 -19.12 -14.99
C PHE A 218 8.69 -20.20 -13.94
N VAL A 219 9.02 -19.76 -12.74
CA VAL A 219 9.34 -20.55 -11.56
C VAL A 219 8.35 -20.28 -10.43
N VAL A 220 8.42 -21.08 -9.37
CA VAL A 220 7.69 -20.80 -8.13
C VAL A 220 8.21 -19.48 -7.54
N PRO A 221 7.35 -18.56 -7.05
CA PRO A 221 7.81 -17.37 -6.35
C PRO A 221 8.73 -17.73 -5.17
N GLY A 222 9.92 -17.13 -5.11
CA GLY A 222 10.96 -17.49 -4.14
C GLY A 222 11.99 -18.50 -4.67
N GLY A 223 11.79 -19.03 -5.88
CA GLY A 223 12.69 -19.96 -6.55
C GLY A 223 12.17 -21.40 -6.56
N GLY A 224 12.76 -22.22 -7.43
CA GLY A 224 12.35 -23.62 -7.65
C GLY A 224 11.67 -23.81 -9.01
N GLU A 225 11.92 -24.95 -9.63
CA GLU A 225 11.29 -25.29 -10.92
C GLU A 225 9.77 -25.42 -10.76
N LEU A 226 9.04 -24.88 -11.73
CA LEU A 226 7.61 -25.10 -11.86
C LEU A 226 7.38 -26.10 -13.01
N PRO A 227 6.91 -27.33 -12.73
CA PRO A 227 6.78 -28.36 -13.76
C PRO A 227 5.92 -27.91 -14.94
N ARG A 228 6.33 -28.33 -16.14
CA ARG A 228 5.67 -27.93 -17.39
C ARG A 228 4.18 -28.28 -17.41
N ASP A 229 3.83 -29.47 -16.92
CA ASP A 229 2.46 -29.95 -16.80
C ASP A 229 1.63 -29.09 -15.84
N GLU A 230 2.21 -28.62 -14.73
CA GLU A 230 1.54 -27.70 -13.82
C GLU A 230 1.27 -26.33 -14.48
N LEU A 231 2.24 -25.79 -15.22
CA LEU A 231 2.05 -24.55 -15.99
C LEU A 231 0.97 -24.71 -17.05
N MET A 232 0.97 -25.82 -17.78
CA MET A 232 -0.05 -26.11 -18.79
C MET A 232 -1.43 -26.31 -18.17
N ALA A 233 -1.53 -26.93 -17.00
CA ALA A 233 -2.79 -27.08 -16.27
C ALA A 233 -3.42 -25.73 -15.91
N ARG A 234 -2.60 -24.70 -15.65
CA ARG A 234 -3.07 -23.32 -15.42
C ARG A 234 -3.60 -22.64 -16.70
N LEU A 235 -3.23 -23.12 -17.88
CA LEU A 235 -3.72 -22.61 -19.18
C LEU A 235 -4.83 -23.48 -19.78
N ASP A 236 -5.37 -24.43 -19.02
CA ASP A 236 -6.45 -25.31 -19.45
C ASP A 236 -7.80 -24.79 -18.95
N PRO A 237 -8.72 -24.38 -19.85
CA PRO A 237 -10.06 -23.94 -19.47
C PRO A 237 -10.89 -24.99 -18.71
N MET A 238 -10.52 -26.27 -18.81
CA MET A 238 -11.16 -27.35 -18.06
C MET A 238 -10.75 -27.38 -16.58
N ASN A 239 -9.55 -26.90 -16.26
CA ASN A 239 -9.07 -26.79 -14.88
C ASN A 239 -9.39 -25.43 -14.29
N ILE A 240 -9.24 -24.36 -15.08
CA ILE A 240 -9.47 -22.98 -14.64
C ILE A 240 -10.48 -22.33 -15.58
N ASN A 241 -11.72 -22.16 -15.10
CA ASN A 241 -12.79 -21.56 -15.88
C ASN A 241 -12.48 -20.09 -16.22
N PRO A 242 -12.26 -19.73 -17.51
CA PRO A 242 -11.88 -18.38 -17.89
C PRO A 242 -12.99 -17.33 -17.72
N ALA A 243 -14.24 -17.75 -17.46
CA ALA A 243 -15.32 -16.83 -17.12
C ALA A 243 -15.26 -16.36 -15.65
N MET A 244 -14.55 -17.09 -14.78
CA MET A 244 -14.45 -16.82 -13.34
C MET A 244 -13.04 -16.39 -12.91
N HIS A 245 -12.07 -16.41 -13.83
CA HIS A 245 -10.68 -16.13 -13.55
C HIS A 245 -10.09 -15.15 -14.55
N THR A 246 -9.14 -14.36 -14.08
CA THR A 246 -8.37 -13.41 -14.88
C THR A 246 -6.89 -13.73 -14.71
N TYR A 247 -6.12 -13.55 -15.78
CA TYR A 247 -4.68 -13.71 -15.74
C TYR A 247 -4.04 -12.34 -15.88
N THR A 248 -3.03 -12.04 -15.05
CA THR A 248 -2.21 -10.84 -15.22
C THR A 248 -0.74 -11.17 -15.32
N VAL A 249 -0.03 -10.37 -16.10
CA VAL A 249 1.42 -10.39 -16.23
C VAL A 249 1.93 -9.01 -15.84
N MET A 250 2.84 -8.98 -14.89
CA MET A 250 3.26 -7.75 -14.22
C MET A 250 4.79 -7.67 -14.19
N PRO A 251 5.43 -7.00 -15.16
CA PRO A 251 6.84 -6.65 -15.09
C PRO A 251 7.08 -5.62 -13.99
N ALA A 252 8.16 -5.84 -13.24
CA ALA A 252 8.49 -5.09 -12.04
C ALA A 252 9.99 -4.83 -11.89
N GLU A 253 10.33 -3.74 -11.20
CA GLU A 253 11.67 -3.51 -10.65
C GLU A 253 11.82 -4.19 -9.28
N GLY A 254 12.95 -4.83 -9.03
CA GLY A 254 13.15 -5.68 -7.85
C GLY A 254 12.60 -7.10 -7.99
N THR A 255 12.77 -7.90 -6.93
CA THR A 255 12.57 -9.37 -6.97
C THR A 255 11.44 -9.88 -6.08
N TYR A 256 10.69 -8.98 -5.45
CA TYR A 256 9.56 -9.33 -4.59
C TYR A 256 8.26 -9.18 -5.35
N ILE A 257 7.47 -10.26 -5.41
CA ILE A 257 6.19 -10.28 -6.12
C ILE A 257 5.23 -9.19 -5.63
N GLY A 258 4.61 -8.51 -6.59
CA GLY A 258 3.80 -7.31 -6.37
C GLY A 258 4.65 -6.04 -6.15
N GLN A 259 5.84 -6.11 -5.57
CA GLN A 259 6.68 -4.93 -5.49
C GLN A 259 7.17 -4.50 -6.87
N GLY A 260 7.30 -3.19 -7.06
CA GLY A 260 7.98 -2.57 -8.19
C GLY A 260 7.22 -2.62 -9.50
N VAL A 261 5.94 -3.01 -9.49
CA VAL A 261 5.15 -3.23 -10.71
C VAL A 261 5.16 -1.98 -11.57
N ARG A 262 5.62 -2.13 -12.81
CA ARG A 262 5.70 -1.07 -13.83
C ARG A 262 4.52 -1.11 -14.79
N MET A 263 3.89 -2.26 -14.96
CA MET A 263 2.72 -2.40 -15.83
C MET A 263 1.90 -3.59 -15.38
N VAL A 264 0.58 -3.53 -15.60
CA VAL A 264 -0.29 -4.69 -15.54
C VAL A 264 -0.81 -4.95 -16.95
N ALA A 265 -0.63 -6.16 -17.45
CA ALA A 265 -1.31 -6.61 -18.66
C ALA A 265 -2.22 -7.78 -18.28
N ALA A 266 -3.50 -7.70 -18.62
CA ALA A 266 -4.40 -8.82 -18.44
C ALA A 266 -4.50 -9.65 -19.71
N PHE A 267 -4.76 -10.94 -19.56
CA PHE A 267 -5.12 -11.82 -20.66
C PHE A 267 -6.19 -12.81 -20.23
N ARG A 268 -6.87 -13.39 -21.22
CA ARG A 268 -7.89 -14.43 -21.01
C ARG A 268 -7.70 -15.57 -21.99
N LEU A 269 -8.03 -16.76 -21.55
CA LEU A 269 -8.04 -17.95 -22.41
C LEU A 269 -9.29 -17.90 -23.29
N ASP A 270 -9.11 -17.87 -24.61
CA ASP A 270 -10.18 -17.83 -25.59
C ASP A 270 -9.99 -19.00 -26.57
N PRO A 271 -10.91 -19.99 -26.61
CA PRO A 271 -10.77 -21.17 -27.46
C PRO A 271 -10.77 -20.86 -28.96
N ASN A 272 -11.23 -19.66 -29.35
CA ASN A 272 -11.20 -19.21 -30.74
C ASN A 272 -9.95 -18.39 -31.08
N SER A 273 -9.17 -17.98 -30.08
CA SER A 273 -7.95 -17.22 -30.31
C SER A 273 -6.85 -18.13 -30.84
N THR A 274 -6.14 -17.66 -31.85
CA THR A 274 -4.88 -18.24 -32.31
C THR A 274 -3.66 -17.51 -31.76
N ASN A 275 -3.87 -16.42 -31.01
CA ASN A 275 -2.79 -15.61 -30.46
C ASN A 275 -2.09 -16.36 -29.33
N GLN A 276 -0.76 -16.42 -29.38
CA GLN A 276 0.06 -17.04 -28.33
C GLN A 276 0.95 -16.03 -27.63
N THR A 277 0.79 -14.74 -27.94
CA THR A 277 1.65 -13.68 -27.40
C THR A 277 0.83 -12.73 -26.54
N VAL A 278 1.33 -12.43 -25.35
CA VAL A 278 0.87 -11.34 -24.50
C VAL A 278 1.91 -10.24 -24.58
N THR A 279 1.63 -9.21 -25.37
CA THR A 279 2.49 -8.02 -25.48
C THR A 279 2.12 -7.02 -24.39
N ILE A 280 3.12 -6.58 -23.64
CA ILE A 280 3.00 -5.60 -22.57
C ILE A 280 3.55 -4.28 -23.11
N THR A 281 2.68 -3.28 -23.21
CA THR A 281 2.99 -1.95 -23.76
C THR A 281 2.53 -0.85 -22.77
N PRO A 282 2.86 0.42 -23.02
CA PRO A 282 2.31 1.53 -22.25
C PRO A 282 0.78 1.65 -22.28
N GLN A 283 0.10 0.91 -23.16
CA GLN A 283 -1.36 0.88 -23.26
C GLN A 283 -1.98 -0.28 -22.48
N SER A 284 -1.17 -1.20 -21.94
CA SER A 284 -1.67 -2.37 -21.23
C SER A 284 -2.48 -2.01 -19.98
N THR A 285 -2.04 -0.98 -19.24
CA THR A 285 -2.80 -0.30 -18.20
C THR A 285 -2.74 1.20 -18.41
N GLN A 286 -3.87 1.87 -18.29
CA GLN A 286 -3.97 3.32 -18.40
C GLN A 286 -4.58 3.90 -17.13
N LEU A 287 -4.01 5.01 -16.67
CA LEU A 287 -4.59 5.84 -15.63
C LEU A 287 -5.47 6.90 -16.31
N THR A 288 -6.78 6.66 -16.36
CA THR A 288 -7.72 7.49 -17.15
C THR A 288 -8.33 8.65 -16.37
N GLU A 289 -8.43 8.54 -15.05
CA GLU A 289 -9.06 9.57 -14.21
C GLU A 289 -8.20 9.84 -12.97
N LEU A 290 -7.04 10.50 -13.13
CA LEU A 290 -6.26 11.00 -11.99
C LEU A 290 -6.66 12.44 -11.68
N THR A 291 -7.32 12.63 -10.55
CA THR A 291 -7.57 13.96 -9.98
C THR A 291 -6.88 14.05 -8.63
N VAL A 292 -6.05 15.06 -8.45
CA VAL A 292 -5.35 15.34 -7.20
C VAL A 292 -5.73 16.73 -6.74
N THR A 293 -6.15 16.84 -5.48
CA THR A 293 -6.46 18.12 -4.85
C THR A 293 -5.53 18.30 -3.67
N LEU A 294 -4.57 19.20 -3.83
CA LEU A 294 -3.65 19.59 -2.76
C LEU A 294 -4.25 20.73 -1.92
N PRO A 295 -3.78 20.91 -0.67
CA PRO A 295 -4.03 22.13 0.08
C PRO A 295 -3.74 23.38 -0.77
N GLU A 296 -4.54 24.44 -0.59
CA GLU A 296 -4.53 25.71 -1.35
C GLU A 296 -5.13 25.68 -2.75
N VAL A 297 -5.18 24.51 -3.40
CA VAL A 297 -5.95 24.36 -4.63
C VAL A 297 -7.44 24.37 -4.31
N ALA A 298 -7.82 23.81 -3.16
CA ALA A 298 -9.17 23.81 -2.65
C ALA A 298 -9.25 24.47 -1.26
N PRO A 299 -10.20 25.40 -1.04
CA PRO A 299 -10.29 26.19 0.20
C PRO A 299 -10.61 25.36 1.45
N GLU A 300 -11.20 24.17 1.27
CA GLU A 300 -11.52 23.24 2.36
C GLU A 300 -10.32 22.45 2.87
N ILE A 301 -9.19 22.46 2.15
CA ILE A 301 -7.96 21.79 2.56
C ILE A 301 -6.94 22.84 2.99
N ALA A 302 -6.72 22.96 4.31
CA ALA A 302 -5.84 23.96 4.87
C ALA A 302 -4.38 23.50 4.83
N SER A 303 -3.47 24.39 4.41
CA SER A 303 -2.03 24.19 4.60
C SER A 303 -1.68 24.25 6.09
N VAL A 304 -0.59 23.58 6.46
CA VAL A 304 -0.06 23.63 7.82
C VAL A 304 0.96 24.76 7.91
N LEU A 305 0.73 25.73 8.80
CA LEU A 305 1.70 26.80 9.05
C LEU A 305 2.74 26.33 10.06
N VAL A 306 4.02 26.40 9.70
CA VAL A 306 5.14 25.99 10.55
C VAL A 306 6.16 27.11 10.74
N PRO A 307 6.73 27.30 11.95
CA PRO A 307 7.77 28.30 12.17
C PRO A 307 8.96 28.11 11.23
N ALA A 308 9.38 29.19 10.59
CA ALA A 308 10.52 29.16 9.68
C ALA A 308 11.81 28.73 10.40
N GLY A 309 12.65 27.93 9.72
CA GLY A 309 13.96 27.49 10.21
C GLY A 309 13.93 26.50 11.37
N GLN A 310 12.76 25.98 11.76
CA GLN A 310 12.65 24.97 12.82
C GLN A 310 12.59 23.56 12.23
N ALA A 311 13.50 22.69 12.68
CA ALA A 311 13.52 21.26 12.32
C ALA A 311 13.03 20.36 13.46
N ASN A 312 12.95 20.87 14.69
CA ASN A 312 12.43 20.18 15.88
C ASN A 312 10.89 20.12 15.88
N ILE A 313 10.33 19.63 14.77
CA ILE A 313 8.91 19.41 14.58
C ILE A 313 8.69 17.89 14.61
N VAL A 314 7.89 17.41 15.56
CA VAL A 314 7.44 16.02 15.63
C VAL A 314 6.17 15.88 14.84
N VAL A 315 6.16 14.96 13.89
CA VAL A 315 4.99 14.61 13.09
C VAL A 315 4.26 13.49 13.79
N ASP A 316 3.01 13.76 14.16
CA ASP A 316 2.14 12.86 14.90
C ASP A 316 0.83 12.64 14.13
N TRP A 317 0.46 11.39 13.90
CA TRP A 317 -0.79 11.01 13.24
C TRP A 317 -1.71 10.19 14.16
N GLN A 318 -1.49 10.22 15.47
CA GLN A 318 -2.37 9.56 16.44
C GLN A 318 -3.81 10.05 16.31
N ASP A 319 -4.03 11.33 16.00
CA ASP A 319 -5.37 11.89 15.80
C ASP A 319 -6.09 11.26 14.58
N MET A 320 -5.36 10.84 13.54
CA MET A 320 -5.93 10.10 12.41
C MET A 320 -6.44 8.72 12.85
N ILE A 321 -5.70 8.05 13.74
CA ILE A 321 -6.05 6.74 14.30
C ILE A 321 -7.26 6.86 15.23
N ASP A 322 -7.17 7.73 16.24
CA ASP A 322 -8.15 7.87 17.30
C ASP A 322 -9.55 8.22 16.76
N ARG A 323 -9.58 8.97 15.65
CA ARG A 323 -10.82 9.43 15.02
C ARG A 323 -11.33 8.52 13.93
N LYS A 324 -10.62 7.43 13.61
CA LYS A 324 -10.92 6.57 12.46
C LYS A 324 -11.01 7.40 11.17
N ALA A 325 -10.07 8.35 11.03
CA ALA A 325 -10.03 9.23 9.87
C ALA A 325 -9.71 8.44 8.60
N LEU A 326 -10.00 9.03 7.45
CA LEU A 326 -9.68 8.44 6.16
C LEU A 326 -8.31 8.94 5.66
N ASN A 327 -7.54 8.04 5.05
CA ASN A 327 -6.39 8.38 4.26
C ASN A 327 -6.83 9.00 2.92
N ALA A 328 -5.88 9.47 2.11
CA ALA A 328 -6.20 10.16 0.85
C ALA A 328 -6.89 9.28 -0.20
N LEU A 329 -6.87 7.96 -0.03
CA LEU A 329 -7.54 6.96 -0.87
C LEU A 329 -8.97 6.64 -0.38
N GLY A 330 -9.46 7.35 0.64
CA GLY A 330 -10.79 7.14 1.23
C GLY A 330 -10.89 5.90 2.12
N ARG A 331 -9.76 5.35 2.58
CA ARG A 331 -9.71 4.17 3.46
C ARG A 331 -9.44 4.58 4.90
N LEU A 332 -9.93 3.79 5.86
CA LEU A 332 -9.59 4.00 7.26
C LEU A 332 -8.08 4.00 7.47
N TRP A 333 -7.60 4.95 8.26
CA TRP A 333 -6.21 5.01 8.68
C TRP A 333 -5.84 3.74 9.45
N ALA A 334 -4.72 3.12 9.09
CA ALA A 334 -4.19 1.94 9.74
C ALA A 334 -3.00 2.36 10.60
N ASP A 335 -3.04 2.03 11.88
CA ASP A 335 -2.05 2.44 12.89
C ASP A 335 -0.59 2.23 12.44
N ARG A 336 -0.33 1.10 11.77
CA ARG A 336 1.01 0.63 11.44
C ARG A 336 1.35 0.69 9.95
N SER A 337 0.59 1.42 9.15
CA SER A 337 0.88 1.53 7.70
C SER A 337 1.98 2.53 7.37
N VAL A 338 2.18 3.56 8.20
CA VAL A 338 3.25 4.54 7.96
C VAL A 338 4.58 3.98 8.44
N ASP A 339 5.51 3.86 7.51
CA ASP A 339 6.88 3.40 7.74
C ASP A 339 7.94 4.42 7.29
N GLN A 340 7.52 5.54 6.69
CA GLN A 340 8.42 6.60 6.25
C GLN A 340 7.74 7.98 6.28
N VAL A 341 8.50 9.00 6.70
CA VAL A 341 8.13 10.42 6.52
C VAL A 341 9.04 11.04 5.49
N MET A 342 8.47 11.89 4.64
CA MET A 342 9.18 12.67 3.64
C MET A 342 8.84 14.15 3.76
N VAL A 343 9.86 15.00 3.66
CA VAL A 343 9.71 16.43 3.38
C VAL A 343 10.41 16.73 2.07
N ALA A 344 9.73 17.45 1.18
CA ALA A 344 10.30 17.84 -0.11
C ALA A 344 10.00 19.30 -0.44
N TYR A 345 10.94 19.93 -1.14
CA TYR A 345 10.83 21.29 -1.64
C TYR A 345 10.74 21.30 -3.16
N TYR A 346 9.82 22.13 -3.67
CA TYR A 346 9.51 22.29 -5.08
C TYR A 346 9.50 23.77 -5.45
N THR A 347 9.94 24.08 -6.66
CA THR A 347 9.79 25.43 -7.22
C THR A 347 8.40 25.67 -7.81
N GLN A 348 7.65 24.59 -8.04
CA GLN A 348 6.28 24.62 -8.54
C GLN A 348 5.29 25.08 -7.46
N THR A 349 4.18 25.66 -7.91
CA THR A 349 2.99 25.95 -7.09
C THR A 349 2.21 24.67 -6.75
N PRO A 350 1.32 24.68 -5.74
CA PRO A 350 0.48 23.52 -5.44
C PRO A 350 -0.38 23.05 -6.63
N ALA A 351 -0.88 23.97 -7.47
CA ALA A 351 -1.66 23.62 -8.65
C ALA A 351 -0.83 22.88 -9.72
N GLU A 352 0.42 23.32 -9.94
CA GLU A 352 1.36 22.64 -10.86
C GLU A 352 1.79 21.28 -10.31
N LEU A 353 2.03 21.18 -9.00
CA LEU A 353 2.34 19.90 -8.35
C LEU A 353 1.20 18.90 -8.45
N ALA A 354 -0.05 19.34 -8.35
CA ALA A 354 -1.22 18.46 -8.56
C ALA A 354 -1.25 17.86 -9.97
N GLN A 355 -0.87 18.64 -11.00
CA GLN A 355 -0.77 18.16 -12.39
C GLN A 355 0.43 17.22 -12.60
N GLN A 356 1.48 17.36 -11.79
CA GLN A 356 2.71 16.59 -11.86
C GLN A 356 2.82 15.57 -10.71
N PHE A 357 1.69 15.18 -10.11
CA PHE A 357 1.68 14.41 -8.87
C PHE A 357 2.43 13.08 -8.95
N LEU A 358 2.38 12.40 -10.10
CA LEU A 358 3.09 11.13 -10.31
C LEU A 358 4.62 11.30 -10.43
N LYS A 359 5.10 12.54 -10.54
CA LYS A 359 6.51 12.91 -10.77
C LYS A 359 7.13 13.65 -9.59
N LEU A 360 6.43 13.73 -8.45
CA LEU A 360 6.90 14.48 -7.27
C LEU A 360 8.29 14.04 -6.80
N GLU A 361 8.66 12.79 -6.98
CA GLU A 361 9.98 12.29 -6.61
C GLU A 361 11.08 12.57 -7.64
N GLU A 362 10.72 13.06 -8.82
CA GLU A 362 11.68 13.38 -9.89
C GLU A 362 11.94 14.89 -9.99
N ILE A 363 10.93 15.72 -9.71
CA ILE A 363 10.98 17.17 -9.95
C ILE A 363 11.39 17.99 -8.72
N HIS A 364 11.65 17.34 -7.58
CA HIS A 364 12.01 18.02 -6.34
C HIS A 364 13.35 18.75 -6.46
N GLN A 365 13.50 19.83 -5.69
CA GLN A 365 14.77 20.56 -5.55
C GLN A 365 15.54 20.17 -4.28
N GLY A 366 14.83 19.53 -3.35
CA GLY A 366 15.40 18.94 -2.14
C GLY A 366 14.39 17.97 -1.55
N MET A 367 14.86 16.83 -1.06
CA MET A 367 14.02 15.79 -0.49
C MET A 367 14.76 15.15 0.67
N TRP A 368 14.09 15.07 1.81
CA TRP A 368 14.60 14.47 3.03
C TRP A 368 13.63 13.39 3.49
N ARG A 369 14.15 12.22 3.81
CA ARG A 369 13.38 11.05 4.26
C ARG A 369 13.91 10.52 5.57
N GLY A 370 13.04 9.84 6.30
CA GLY A 370 13.38 9.13 7.52
C GLY A 370 12.41 7.98 7.74
N ASP A 371 12.96 6.84 8.11
CA ASP A 371 12.19 5.64 8.39
C ASP A 371 11.53 5.76 9.77
N VAL A 372 10.32 5.24 9.86
CA VAL A 372 9.49 5.27 11.06
C VAL A 372 9.31 3.85 11.57
N VAL A 373 9.51 3.66 12.87
CA VAL A 373 9.06 2.42 13.52
C VAL A 373 7.54 2.45 13.55
N ALA A 374 6.90 1.41 13.00
CA ALA A 374 5.44 1.32 12.89
C ALA A 374 4.72 1.73 14.20
N GLY A 375 3.78 2.68 14.09
CA GLY A 375 3.01 3.23 15.21
C GLY A 375 3.72 4.32 16.04
N ALA A 376 4.90 4.79 15.62
CA ALA A 376 5.63 5.87 16.30
C ALA A 376 5.56 7.20 15.53
N SER A 377 5.65 8.33 16.24
CA SER A 377 5.88 9.66 15.64
C SER A 377 7.34 9.84 15.22
N LEU A 378 7.62 10.76 14.29
CA LEU A 378 8.98 11.08 13.83
C LEU A 378 9.30 12.57 13.94
N SER A 379 10.50 12.91 14.42
CA SER A 379 11.02 14.28 14.39
C SER A 379 11.61 14.61 13.01
N LEU A 380 11.24 15.75 12.43
CA LEU A 380 11.76 16.19 11.13
C LEU A 380 13.28 16.40 11.14
N SER A 381 13.88 16.68 12.31
CA SER A 381 15.34 16.77 12.47
C SER A 381 16.09 15.46 12.22
N GLN A 382 15.39 14.32 12.18
CA GLN A 382 15.96 13.01 11.87
C GLN A 382 15.98 12.73 10.36
N LEU A 383 15.26 13.51 9.56
CA LEU A 383 15.23 13.34 8.12
C LEU A 383 16.57 13.68 7.49
N LYS A 384 16.96 12.91 6.47
CA LYS A 384 18.20 13.10 5.72
C LYS A 384 17.94 13.08 4.22
N ASP A 385 18.73 13.86 3.49
CA ASP A 385 18.74 13.79 2.02
C ASP A 385 19.55 12.58 1.51
N ALA A 386 19.62 12.42 0.19
CA ALA A 386 20.41 11.36 -0.46
C ALA A 386 21.92 11.42 -0.15
N ASN A 387 22.44 12.57 0.31
CA ASN A 387 23.84 12.77 0.71
C ASN A 387 24.03 12.63 2.24
N GLY A 388 22.98 12.26 2.98
CA GLY A 388 23.00 12.15 4.44
C GLY A 388 22.93 13.49 5.18
N GLN A 389 22.68 14.61 4.49
CA GLN A 389 22.56 15.93 5.10
C GLN A 389 21.22 16.04 5.85
N PRO A 390 21.22 16.54 7.10
CA PRO A 390 20.01 16.65 7.89
C PRO A 390 19.06 17.72 7.34
N PHE A 391 17.76 17.53 7.56
CA PHE A 391 16.77 18.57 7.32
C PHE A 391 16.91 19.70 8.36
N THR A 392 17.08 20.94 7.89
CA THR A 392 17.34 22.11 8.74
C THR A 392 16.12 23.01 8.96
N GLY A 393 14.92 22.56 8.57
CA GLY A 393 13.69 23.35 8.66
C GLY A 393 13.34 24.08 7.36
N ILE A 394 12.20 24.77 7.39
CA ILE A 394 11.63 25.44 6.20
C ILE A 394 12.11 26.89 6.10
N ASN A 395 12.65 27.27 4.94
CA ASN A 395 13.11 28.64 4.71
C ASN A 395 11.97 29.54 4.21
N ALA A 396 11.62 30.58 4.99
CA ALA A 396 10.60 31.57 4.64
C ALA A 396 10.92 32.41 3.39
N GLY A 397 12.21 32.57 3.06
CA GLY A 397 12.66 33.36 1.91
C GLY A 397 12.76 32.59 0.60
N MET A 398 12.49 31.27 0.59
CA MET A 398 12.57 30.45 -0.61
C MET A 398 11.20 30.37 -1.30
N PRO A 399 11.03 30.96 -2.50
CA PRO A 399 9.77 30.91 -3.22
C PRO A 399 9.52 29.49 -3.76
N GLY A 400 8.46 28.84 -3.31
CA GLY A 400 8.11 27.51 -3.75
C GLY A 400 7.10 26.84 -2.83
N THR A 401 6.97 25.52 -2.99
CA THR A 401 6.05 24.70 -2.20
C THR A 401 6.83 23.68 -1.39
N TRP A 402 6.57 23.62 -0.09
CA TRP A 402 7.07 22.56 0.78
C TRP A 402 5.96 21.53 0.99
N VAL A 403 6.30 20.26 0.81
CA VAL A 403 5.37 19.15 0.95
C VAL A 403 5.87 18.26 2.07
N LEU A 404 4.95 17.84 2.93
CA LEU A 404 5.17 16.74 3.88
C LEU A 404 4.27 15.58 3.50
N ALA A 405 4.85 14.38 3.46
CA ALA A 405 4.14 13.16 3.14
C ALA A 405 4.42 12.06 4.18
N LEU A 406 3.39 11.29 4.51
CA LEU A 406 3.48 10.04 5.25
C LEU A 406 3.30 8.90 4.25
N LEU A 407 4.32 8.08 4.13
CA LEU A 407 4.43 7.04 3.12
C LEU A 407 4.24 5.67 3.78
N CYS A 408 3.71 4.76 2.98
CA CYS A 408 3.70 3.33 3.28
C CYS A 408 4.49 2.64 2.19
N SER A 409 5.78 2.42 2.45
CA SER A 409 6.68 1.72 1.56
C SER A 409 6.28 0.27 1.35
N THR A 410 5.31 -0.25 2.10
CA THR A 410 4.79 -1.60 1.94
C THR A 410 3.31 -1.65 1.55
N CYS A 411 2.74 -0.57 1.03
CA CYS A 411 1.36 -0.57 0.56
C CYS A 411 1.29 -0.72 -0.94
N ALA A 412 0.26 -1.41 -1.42
CA ALA A 412 -0.05 -1.63 -2.83
C ALA A 412 -0.19 -0.35 -3.65
N ASN A 413 -0.88 0.64 -3.11
CA ASN A 413 -0.88 1.95 -3.71
C ASN A 413 0.35 2.76 -3.25
N PRO A 414 1.25 3.18 -4.16
CA PRO A 414 2.43 3.96 -3.81
C PRO A 414 2.10 5.42 -3.47
N ALA A 415 0.85 5.86 -3.61
CA ALA A 415 0.43 7.19 -3.22
C ALA A 415 0.61 7.39 -1.70
N PRO A 416 1.06 8.58 -1.26
CA PRO A 416 1.14 8.89 0.16
C PRO A 416 -0.17 8.65 0.90
N TRP A 417 -0.12 8.09 2.10
CA TRP A 417 -1.32 7.95 2.93
C TRP A 417 -1.82 9.32 3.40
N TYR A 418 -0.86 10.20 3.66
CA TYR A 418 -1.07 11.59 3.98
C TYR A 418 -0.11 12.45 3.19
N LEU A 419 -0.60 13.58 2.68
CA LEU A 419 0.24 14.61 2.09
C LEU A 419 -0.37 15.97 2.37
N THR A 420 0.46 16.93 2.80
CA THR A 420 0.05 18.31 3.07
C THR A 420 1.08 19.30 2.60
N ILE A 421 0.67 20.56 2.46
CA ILE A 421 1.54 21.69 2.16
C ILE A 421 1.98 22.33 3.48
N LEU A 422 3.29 22.52 3.63
CA LEU A 422 3.88 23.26 4.73
C LEU A 422 4.14 24.69 4.30
N LYS A 423 3.66 25.66 5.08
CA LYS A 423 3.86 27.08 4.84
C LYS A 423 4.66 27.71 5.98
N PRO A 424 5.78 28.39 5.71
CA PRO A 424 6.50 29.09 6.75
C PRO A 424 5.67 30.24 7.31
N CYS A 425 5.65 30.38 8.64
CA CYS A 425 5.12 31.55 9.35
C CYS A 425 6.23 32.25 10.12
N ALA A 426 6.06 33.58 10.30
CA ALA A 426 6.85 34.34 11.25
C ALA A 426 6.44 33.95 12.68
N GLN A 427 7.44 33.87 13.57
CA GLN A 427 7.20 33.72 15.01
C GLN A 427 6.72 35.01 15.64
#